data_AF-A0A965REI4-F1
#
_entry.id   AF-A0A965REI4-F1
#
_cell.length_a   1.000
_cell.length_b   1.000
_cell.length_c   1.000
_cell.angle_alpha   90.00
_cell.angle_beta   90.00
_cell.angle_gamma   90.00
#
_symmetry.space_group_name_H-M   'P 1'
#
loop_
_entity.id
_entity.type
_entity.pdbx_description
1 polymer ?
#
loop_
_entity_poly.entity_id
_entity_poly.type
_entity_poly.pdbx_seq_one_letter_code
_entity_poly.pdbx_strand_id
1 'polypeptide(L)'
;MEWQSCDLNDWNSLNDLVQGSEVVFHCAALVSYDPRDAELLFEQNTRITGQLVDACLSAGVRRLVHVSSIAALGPSRNGET
;
A
#
# COMPACT_ATOMS: atom_id res chain seq x y z
N MET A 1 -18.45 9.88 7.36
CA MET A 1 -17.66 8.84 6.68
C MET A 1 -18.32 8.63 5.34
N GLU A 2 -17.62 8.98 4.28
CA GLU A 2 -18.05 8.79 2.90
C GLU A 2 -17.28 7.59 2.35
N TRP A 3 -17.97 6.71 1.64
CA TRP A 3 -17.36 5.53 1.05
C TRP A 3 -17.32 5.69 -0.47
N GLN A 4 -16.17 5.40 -1.05
CA GLN A 4 -15.95 5.45 -2.48
C GLN A 4 -15.27 4.17 -2.93
N SER A 5 -15.80 3.56 -3.99
CA SER A 5 -15.13 2.44 -4.64
C SER A 5 -13.98 2.97 -5.48
N CYS A 6 -12.82 2.33 -5.37
CA CYS A 6 -11.61 2.69 -6.12
C CYS A 6 -10.82 1.42 -6.43
N ASP A 7 -10.31 1.32 -7.65
CA ASP A 7 -9.26 0.36 -7.99
C ASP A 7 -7.91 1.06 -7.79
N LEU A 8 -7.07 0.53 -6.89
CA LEU A 8 -5.76 1.10 -6.59
C LEU A 8 -4.73 0.90 -7.72
N ASN A 9 -5.03 0.01 -8.69
CA ASN A 9 -4.20 -0.15 -9.89
C ASN A 9 -4.52 0.89 -10.98
N ASP A 10 -5.68 1.55 -10.90
CA ASP A 10 -6.02 2.67 -11.79
C ASP A 10 -5.50 3.99 -11.21
N TRP A 11 -4.49 4.53 -11.89
CA TRP A 11 -3.84 5.77 -11.50
C TRP A 11 -4.81 6.94 -11.38
N ASN A 12 -5.76 7.08 -12.32
CA ASN A 12 -6.65 8.25 -12.33
C ASN A 12 -7.59 8.20 -11.13
N SER A 13 -8.22 7.04 -10.89
CA SER A 13 -9.09 6.84 -9.72
C SER A 13 -8.35 7.08 -8.40
N LEU A 14 -7.11 6.58 -8.28
CA LEU A 14 -6.28 6.77 -7.10
C LEU A 14 -5.91 8.24 -6.87
N ASN A 15 -5.50 8.93 -7.94
CA ASN A 15 -5.09 10.32 -7.87
C ASN A 15 -6.26 11.23 -7.48
N ASP A 16 -7.46 10.96 -7.98
CA ASP A 16 -8.68 11.69 -7.61
C ASP A 16 -9.05 11.43 -6.15
N LEU A 17 -8.91 10.18 -5.68
CA LEU A 17 -9.23 9.80 -4.30
C LEU A 17 -8.40 10.55 -3.25
N VAL A 18 -7.12 10.82 -3.53
CA VAL A 18 -6.22 11.48 -2.59
C VAL A 18 -6.29 13.01 -2.63
N GLN A 19 -6.98 13.62 -3.59
CA GLN A 19 -7.07 15.08 -3.70
C GLN A 19 -7.68 15.71 -2.44
N GLY A 20 -7.06 16.80 -1.97
CA GLY A 20 -7.51 17.53 -0.79
C GLY A 20 -7.28 16.81 0.55
N SER A 21 -6.68 15.62 0.54
CA SER A 21 -6.39 14.87 1.77
C SER A 21 -5.19 15.46 2.51
N GLU A 22 -5.36 15.70 3.81
CA GLU A 22 -4.26 16.15 4.67
C GLU A 22 -3.35 14.98 5.09
N VAL A 23 -3.96 13.84 5.39
CA VAL A 23 -3.32 12.62 5.89
C VAL A 23 -3.97 11.42 5.20
N VAL A 24 -3.16 10.48 4.73
CA VAL A 24 -3.62 9.22 4.15
C VAL A 24 -3.14 8.05 5.01
N PHE A 25 -4.05 7.12 5.30
CA PHE A 25 -3.75 5.85 5.96
C PHE A 25 -3.87 4.73 4.93
N HIS A 26 -2.73 4.15 4.55
CA HIS A 26 -2.66 3.06 3.59
C HIS A 26 -2.67 1.72 4.30
N CYS A 27 -3.86 1.11 4.37
CA CYS A 27 -4.08 -0.20 4.96
C CYS A 27 -4.31 -1.30 3.92
N ALA A 28 -4.33 -0.96 2.62
CA ALA A 28 -4.67 -1.91 1.56
C ALA A 28 -3.45 -2.73 1.15
N ALA A 29 -3.62 -4.05 1.15
CA ALA A 29 -2.62 -5.00 0.66
C ALA A 29 -3.33 -6.29 0.22
N LEU A 30 -2.75 -6.97 -0.78
CA LEU A 30 -3.01 -8.38 -1.01
C LEU A 30 -2.32 -9.19 0.09
N VAL A 31 -3.02 -10.15 0.68
CA VAL A 31 -2.51 -11.01 1.76
C VAL A 31 -2.75 -12.46 1.39
N SER A 32 -1.68 -13.26 1.39
CA SER A 32 -1.72 -14.71 1.22
C SER A 32 -0.59 -15.36 2.01
N TYR A 33 -0.81 -16.60 2.41
CA TYR A 33 0.20 -17.46 3.05
C TYR A 33 0.65 -18.59 2.12
N ASP A 34 0.11 -18.65 0.90
CA ASP A 34 0.51 -19.64 -0.08
C ASP A 34 1.88 -19.25 -0.68
N PRO A 35 2.90 -20.12 -0.62
CA PRO A 35 4.20 -19.84 -1.22
C PRO A 35 4.13 -19.54 -2.73
N ARG A 36 3.10 -20.04 -3.43
CA ARG A 36 2.88 -19.82 -4.86
C ARG A 36 2.51 -18.37 -5.18
N ASP A 37 1.97 -17.64 -4.20
CA ASP A 37 1.56 -16.24 -4.37
C ASP A 37 2.67 -15.25 -4.02
N ALA A 38 3.85 -15.71 -3.59
CA ALA A 38 4.91 -14.83 -3.06
C ALA A 38 5.34 -13.72 -4.03
N GLU A 39 5.52 -14.06 -5.31
CA GLU A 39 5.89 -13.09 -6.35
C GLU A 39 4.73 -12.11 -6.62
N LEU A 40 3.50 -12.62 -6.72
CA LEU A 40 2.31 -11.79 -6.90
C LEU A 40 2.11 -10.80 -5.76
N LEU A 41 2.27 -11.25 -4.50
CA LEU A 41 2.18 -10.40 -3.31
C LEU A 41 3.23 -9.30 -3.36
N PHE A 42 4.47 -9.65 -3.67
CA PHE A 42 5.57 -8.70 -3.75
C PHE A 42 5.32 -7.65 -4.84
N GLU A 43 4.99 -8.08 -6.06
CA GLU A 43 4.72 -7.19 -7.18
C GLU A 43 3.53 -6.27 -6.92
N GLN A 44 2.38 -6.83 -6.53
CA GLN A 44 1.16 -6.05 -6.33
C GLN A 44 1.29 -5.06 -5.18
N ASN A 45 1.71 -5.52 -4.00
CA ASN A 45 1.80 -4.65 -2.83
C ASN A 45 2.85 -3.56 -2.99
N THR A 46 3.97 -3.86 -3.66
CA THR A 46 4.99 -2.84 -3.97
C THR A 46 4.45 -1.83 -4.97
N ARG A 47 3.81 -2.30 -6.05
CA ARG A 47 3.26 -1.43 -7.11
C ARG A 47 2.20 -0.48 -6.55
N ILE A 48 1.16 -0.99 -5.88
CA ILE A 48 0.06 -0.15 -5.39
C ILE A 48 0.55 0.83 -4.31
N THR A 49 1.50 0.41 -3.46
CA THR A 49 2.09 1.30 -2.46
C THR A 49 2.89 2.41 -3.11
N GLY A 50 3.69 2.09 -4.14
CA GLY A 50 4.41 3.10 -4.92
C GLY A 50 3.48 4.10 -5.60
N GLN A 51 2.44 3.61 -6.29
CA GLN A 51 1.44 4.48 -6.92
C GLN A 51 0.76 5.40 -5.90
N LEU A 52 0.42 4.91 -4.71
CA LEU A 52 -0.21 5.74 -3.69
C LEU A 52 0.76 6.80 -3.14
N VAL A 53 2.04 6.46 -2.95
CA VAL A 53 3.06 7.44 -2.55
C VAL A 53 3.17 8.55 -3.60
N ASP A 54 3.25 8.20 -4.88
CA ASP A 54 3.35 9.16 -5.99
C ASP A 54 2.10 10.05 -6.09
N ALA A 55 0.91 9.47 -5.90
CA ALA A 55 -0.36 10.20 -5.88
C ALA A 55 -0.41 11.17 -4.68
N CYS A 56 -0.01 10.72 -3.49
CA CYS A 56 0.07 11.56 -2.29
C CYS A 56 1.02 12.74 -2.47
N LEU A 57 2.20 12.49 -3.05
CA LEU A 57 3.18 13.54 -3.36
C LEU A 57 2.62 14.55 -4.37
N SER A 58 1.97 14.06 -5.43
CA SER A 58 1.38 14.90 -6.48
C SER A 58 0.23 15.78 -5.95
N ALA A 59 -0.57 15.25 -5.03
CA ALA A 59 -1.70 15.94 -4.40
C ALA A 59 -1.30 16.85 -3.22
N GLY A 60 -0.02 16.85 -2.81
CA GLY A 60 0.44 17.65 -1.67
C GLY A 60 -0.04 17.12 -0.31
N VAL A 61 -0.31 15.82 -0.20
CA VAL A 61 -0.67 15.17 1.08
C VAL A 61 0.49 15.35 2.06
N ARG A 62 0.19 15.85 3.26
CA ARG A 62 1.22 16.20 4.26
C ARG A 62 1.79 15.00 5.01
N ARG A 63 1.03 13.91 5.11
CA ARG A 63 1.44 12.71 5.84
C ARG A 63 0.82 11.45 5.25
N LEU A 64 1.65 10.46 4.99
CA LEU A 64 1.23 9.10 4.69
C LEU A 64 1.58 8.20 5.87
N VAL A 65 0.62 7.39 6.31
CA VAL A 65 0.81 6.31 7.27
C VAL A 65 0.65 4.99 6.53
N HIS A 66 1.75 4.28 6.31
CA HIS A 66 1.74 2.98 5.66
C HIS A 66 1.68 1.86 6.70
N VAL A 67 0.69 0.97 6.58
CA VAL A 67 0.61 -0.25 7.38
C VAL A 67 1.47 -1.33 6.72
N SER A 68 2.61 -1.60 7.34
CA SER A 68 3.53 -2.68 6.93
C SER A 68 3.20 -4.00 7.63
N SER A 69 4.08 -5.00 7.51
CA SER A 69 3.96 -6.31 8.14
C SER A 69 5.27 -6.71 8.80
N ILE A 70 5.19 -7.53 9.86
CA ILE A 70 6.36 -8.19 10.45
C ILE A 70 7.13 -9.03 9.42
N ALA A 71 6.45 -9.52 8.38
CA ALA A 71 7.06 -10.27 7.29
C ALA A 71 8.12 -9.47 6.54
N ALA A 72 8.00 -8.13 6.50
CA ALA A 72 8.99 -7.26 5.86
C ALA A 72 10.33 -7.20 6.62
N LEU A 73 10.37 -7.59 7.89
CA LEU A 73 11.59 -7.63 8.69
C LEU A 73 12.46 -8.86 8.38
N GLY A 74 11.89 -9.88 7.75
CA GLY A 74 12.56 -11.16 7.52
C GLY A 74 12.78 -11.97 8.81
N PRO A 75 13.45 -13.13 8.71
CA PRO A 75 13.75 -13.97 9.87
C PRO A 75 14.62 -13.23 10.89
N SER A 76 14.41 -13.54 12.17
CA SER A 76 15.28 -13.03 13.23
C SER A 76 16.74 -13.49 12.99
N ARG A 77 17.72 -12.64 13.33
CA ARG A 77 19.16 -12.95 13.15
C ARG A 77 19.61 -14.20 13.93
N ASN A 78 18.80 -14.66 14.89
CA ASN A 78 19.07 -15.85 15.70
C ASN A 78 18.42 -17.12 15.12
N GLY A 79 17.76 -17.05 13.96
CA GLY A 79 17.19 -18.22 13.29
C GLY A 79 15.96 -18.83 13.98
N GLU A 80 15.40 -18.15 14.99
CA GLU A 80 14.16 -18.57 15.61
C GLU A 80 12.99 -18.04 14.76
N THR A 81 12.23 -18.98 14.20
CA THR A 81 10.91 -18.79 13.56
C THR A 81 9.79 -19.07 14.54
#